data_AF-A0AA39NI57-F1
#
_entry.id   AF-A0AA39NI57-F1
#
_cell.length_a   1.000
_cell.length_b   1.000
_cell.length_c   1.000
_cell.angle_alpha   90.00
_cell.angle_beta   90.00
_cell.angle_gamma   90.00
#
_symmetry.space_group_name_H-M   'P 1'
#
loop_
_entity.id
_entity.type
_entity.pdbx_description
1 polymer ?
#
loop_
_entity_poly.entity_id
_entity_poly.type
_entity_poly.pdbx_seq_one_letter_code
_entity_poly.pdbx_strand_id
1 'polypeptide(L)'
;MIPHFGEYITIKLDPVASLQSLNDEEVTKACSVLEAKTYVACATYLFSFPLPGVDWISVGLHLVSQGLPEPGPYGFTMADMSVPIFPTTAHPLSRRSVKPGTPLPWPDCFHPSLGTARCRVKNDFTIGDPWPDSPYQLDSHDQIVLEKYFREDSERREVYAQAQGPAGAPLKESPSRTDDAGVDVDEQREPSIAPSTQDAESRYCQSEKDAPISRPKRFSSLSSLLGGLLAKALSFVPCLRADFVDDDDNASVWSSDPIFSLNIFGNSPPDTMPVVNVSDDLTSVVLPINDPWGFIYEVKALQKIEEEYHERVKAKVQADIGRARQKDEDLHARLQSKMPNRGSSPNEGDTVLPVSAAKEYVVLKLDPVASLESLNDPEATKACQALETKNYVACVTYLLSFSLPGVEYVSVNMTLLSQGLSKEHQEYLVTPDMSVPVLPNISNQLSRPPLMPTTPLPWSDCYHSTQAVATCRIRSDLTIGKPWPNPKYQLKGRELFLLSQGYCREDGDRRAAMKE
;
A
#
# COMPACT_ATOMS: atom_id res chain seq x y z
N MET A 1 2.94 10.31 -22.64
CA MET A 1 4.40 10.32 -22.44
C MET A 1 4.68 9.93 -21.02
N ILE A 2 5.51 8.91 -20.83
CA ILE A 2 5.97 8.48 -19.52
C ILE A 2 7.24 9.26 -19.15
N PRO A 3 7.22 10.07 -18.07
CA PRO A 3 8.39 10.84 -17.65
C PRO A 3 9.48 9.95 -17.03
N HIS A 4 10.73 10.40 -17.11
CA HIS A 4 11.85 9.79 -16.41
C HIS A 4 11.87 10.17 -14.93
N PHE A 5 12.53 9.33 -14.15
CA PHE A 5 12.93 9.70 -12.79
C PHE A 5 13.84 10.93 -12.80
N GLY A 6 13.46 11.93 -12.01
CA GLY A 6 14.09 13.23 -11.93
C GLY A 6 13.67 14.21 -13.01
N GLU A 7 12.82 13.82 -13.96
CA GLU A 7 12.42 14.70 -15.07
C GLU A 7 11.41 15.75 -14.63
N TYR A 8 11.68 16.99 -14.98
CA TYR A 8 10.72 18.09 -14.86
C TYR A 8 9.80 18.13 -16.06
N ILE A 9 8.50 18.07 -15.77
CA ILE A 9 7.41 18.02 -16.73
C ILE A 9 6.34 19.05 -16.38
N THR A 10 5.51 19.36 -17.36
CA THR A 10 4.21 19.98 -17.14
C THR A 10 3.15 18.90 -16.96
N ILE A 11 2.21 19.15 -16.04
CA ILE A 11 1.06 18.28 -15.81
C ILE A 11 -0.23 19.08 -15.83
N LYS A 12 -1.30 18.48 -16.32
CA LYS A 12 -2.65 19.03 -16.28
C LYS A 12 -3.63 17.94 -15.88
N LEU A 13 -4.43 18.17 -14.84
CA LEU A 13 -5.47 17.23 -14.42
C LEU A 13 -6.47 16.99 -15.56
N ASP A 14 -6.87 15.74 -15.76
CA ASP A 14 -7.98 15.36 -16.63
C ASP A 14 -9.12 14.79 -15.76
N PRO A 15 -10.03 15.66 -15.27
CA PRO A 15 -11.09 15.23 -14.36
C PRO A 15 -11.99 14.15 -14.96
N VAL A 16 -12.27 14.24 -16.27
CA VAL A 16 -13.18 13.33 -16.96
C VAL A 16 -12.53 11.94 -17.09
N ALA A 17 -11.28 11.87 -17.53
CA ALA A 17 -10.56 10.60 -17.59
C ALA A 17 -10.36 9.99 -16.20
N SER A 18 -10.16 10.83 -15.17
CA SER A 18 -9.94 10.36 -13.79
C SER A 18 -11.10 9.55 -13.22
N LEU A 19 -12.34 9.95 -13.52
CA LEU A 19 -13.56 9.30 -13.00
C LEU A 19 -14.36 8.58 -14.08
N GLN A 20 -13.79 8.35 -15.27
CA GLN A 20 -14.45 7.71 -16.40
C GLN A 20 -14.96 6.29 -16.05
N SER A 21 -14.24 5.58 -15.20
CA SER A 21 -14.55 4.22 -14.74
C SER A 21 -15.88 4.12 -13.98
N LEU A 22 -16.35 5.21 -13.38
CA LEU A 22 -17.64 5.24 -12.67
C LEU A 22 -18.84 5.15 -13.63
N ASN A 23 -18.64 5.47 -14.92
CA ASN A 23 -19.64 5.37 -15.99
C ASN A 23 -21.00 6.03 -15.61
N ASP A 24 -20.92 7.23 -15.01
CA ASP A 24 -22.07 8.01 -14.56
C ASP A 24 -22.12 9.38 -15.28
N GLU A 25 -23.27 9.72 -15.86
CA GLU A 25 -23.45 10.93 -16.66
C GLU A 25 -23.36 12.21 -15.79
N GLU A 26 -23.83 12.15 -14.54
CA GLU A 26 -23.77 13.29 -13.62
C GLU A 26 -22.34 13.55 -13.16
N VAL A 27 -21.57 12.50 -12.87
CA VAL A 27 -20.12 12.58 -12.61
C VAL A 27 -19.39 13.20 -13.81
N THR A 28 -19.67 12.70 -15.02
CA THR A 28 -19.03 13.20 -16.25
C THR A 28 -19.30 14.69 -16.44
N LYS A 29 -20.56 15.11 -16.22
CA LYS A 29 -20.96 16.51 -16.28
C LYS A 29 -20.27 17.35 -15.21
N ALA A 30 -20.21 16.90 -13.96
CA ALA A 30 -19.53 17.60 -12.88
C ALA A 30 -18.03 17.77 -13.17
N CYS A 31 -17.38 16.72 -13.67
CA CYS A 31 -15.98 16.74 -14.08
C CYS A 31 -15.72 17.73 -15.21
N SER A 32 -16.63 17.84 -16.19
CA SER A 32 -16.48 18.76 -17.33
C SER A 32 -16.52 20.25 -16.96
N VAL A 33 -17.02 20.57 -15.76
CA VAL A 33 -17.08 21.95 -15.24
C VAL A 33 -15.80 22.32 -14.48
N LEU A 34 -14.98 21.35 -14.07
CA LEU A 34 -13.73 21.61 -13.37
C LEU A 34 -12.70 22.22 -14.32
N GLU A 35 -12.25 23.43 -13.98
CA GLU A 35 -11.18 24.12 -14.69
C GLU A 35 -9.83 23.61 -14.20
N ALA A 36 -9.22 22.69 -14.95
CA ALA A 36 -7.87 22.19 -14.66
C ALA A 36 -6.81 23.16 -15.19
N LYS A 37 -5.83 23.50 -14.35
CA LYS A 37 -4.68 24.32 -14.71
C LYS A 37 -3.45 23.46 -15.05
N THR A 38 -2.45 24.09 -15.66
CA THR A 38 -1.15 23.46 -15.94
C THR A 38 -0.19 23.76 -14.79
N TYR A 39 0.43 22.73 -14.25
CA TYR A 39 1.41 22.81 -13.16
C TYR A 39 2.76 22.25 -13.61
N VAL A 40 3.83 22.59 -12.90
CA VAL A 40 5.17 22.02 -13.12
C VAL A 40 5.45 21.02 -12.02
N ALA A 41 6.02 19.87 -12.37
CA ALA A 41 6.36 18.82 -11.42
C ALA A 41 7.64 18.09 -11.83
N CYS A 42 8.34 17.52 -10.86
CA CYS A 42 9.40 16.54 -11.06
C CYS A 42 8.86 15.14 -10.80
N ALA A 43 9.00 14.22 -11.76
CA ALA A 43 8.65 12.83 -11.56
C ALA A 43 9.74 12.13 -10.73
N THR A 44 9.39 11.51 -9.61
CA THR A 44 10.37 10.90 -8.68
C THR A 44 10.10 9.44 -8.39
N TYR A 45 8.86 8.97 -8.60
CA TYR A 45 8.48 7.58 -8.36
C TYR A 45 7.70 7.02 -9.55
N LEU A 46 7.98 5.78 -9.93
CA LEU A 46 7.11 4.95 -10.75
C LEU A 46 6.60 3.84 -9.84
N PHE A 47 5.30 3.85 -9.55
CA PHE A 47 4.69 2.83 -8.70
C PHE A 47 4.19 1.63 -9.50
N SER A 48 4.19 1.71 -10.82
CA SER A 48 3.84 0.63 -11.75
C SER A 48 4.82 0.60 -12.91
N PHE A 49 5.21 -0.58 -13.35
CA PHE A 49 6.14 -0.76 -14.46
C PHE A 49 5.41 -0.52 -15.79
N PRO A 50 6.00 0.21 -16.75
CA PRO A 50 5.40 0.42 -18.07
C PRO A 50 5.50 -0.87 -18.90
N LEU A 51 4.45 -1.70 -18.80
CA LEU A 51 4.32 -2.92 -19.59
C LEU A 51 3.44 -2.67 -20.82
N PRO A 52 3.71 -3.30 -21.98
CA PRO A 52 2.79 -3.24 -23.12
C PRO A 52 1.39 -3.72 -22.75
N GLY A 53 0.38 -3.02 -23.25
CA GLY A 53 -1.03 -3.35 -23.01
C GLY A 53 -1.58 -2.87 -21.67
N VAL A 54 -0.76 -2.27 -20.82
CA VAL A 54 -1.23 -1.49 -19.67
C VAL A 54 -1.50 -0.08 -20.17
N ASP A 55 -2.72 0.44 -20.03
CA ASP A 55 -3.07 1.78 -20.55
C ASP A 55 -2.56 2.93 -19.67
N TRP A 56 -2.41 2.67 -18.36
CA TRP A 56 -2.10 3.68 -17.35
C TRP A 56 -1.04 3.16 -16.37
N ILE A 57 -0.05 4.00 -16.08
CA ILE A 57 0.93 3.74 -15.03
C ILE A 57 0.78 4.74 -13.90
N SER A 58 1.11 4.31 -12.69
CA SER A 58 1.11 5.16 -11.50
C SER A 58 2.46 5.83 -11.31
N VAL A 59 2.45 7.15 -11.12
CA VAL A 59 3.65 7.97 -10.92
C VAL A 59 3.52 8.85 -9.69
N GLY A 60 4.65 9.05 -9.00
CA GLY A 60 4.80 10.02 -7.93
C GLY A 60 5.49 11.28 -8.46
N LEU A 61 4.91 12.42 -8.12
CA LEU A 61 5.30 13.74 -8.60
C LEU A 61 5.57 14.66 -7.41
N HIS A 62 6.62 15.47 -7.51
CA HIS A 62 6.83 16.63 -6.65
C HIS A 62 6.56 17.89 -7.45
N LEU A 63 5.52 18.62 -7.07
CA LEU A 63 5.13 19.88 -7.66
C LEU A 63 6.21 20.94 -7.40
N VAL A 64 6.34 21.87 -8.33
CA VAL A 64 7.31 22.97 -8.27
C VAL A 64 6.58 24.28 -8.03
N SER A 65 7.04 25.07 -7.06
CA SER A 65 6.59 26.45 -6.85
C SER A 65 7.58 27.44 -7.42
N GLN A 66 7.08 28.61 -7.82
CA GLN A 66 7.90 29.80 -8.02
C GLN A 66 7.81 30.69 -6.78
N GLY A 67 8.95 30.98 -6.17
CA GLY A 67 9.06 31.54 -4.84
C GLY A 67 8.97 30.49 -3.73
N LEU A 68 9.29 30.92 -2.52
CA LEU A 68 9.05 30.11 -1.32
C LEU A 68 7.55 29.84 -1.21
N PRO A 69 7.13 28.58 -0.99
CA PRO A 69 5.72 28.24 -0.93
C PRO A 69 5.04 28.96 0.24
N GLU A 70 3.82 29.44 0.01
CA GLU A 70 2.98 29.88 1.11
C GLU A 70 2.63 28.70 2.01
N PRO A 71 2.44 28.93 3.33
CA PRO A 71 1.96 27.89 4.23
C PRO A 71 0.72 27.21 3.66
N GLY A 72 0.83 25.90 3.43
CA GLY A 72 -0.23 25.12 2.81
C GLY A 72 -1.48 24.99 3.68
N PRO A 73 -2.58 24.46 3.12
CA PRO A 73 -3.82 24.21 3.87
C PRO A 73 -3.65 23.12 4.94
N TYR A 74 -2.61 22.31 4.82
CA TYR A 74 -2.23 21.34 5.83
C TYR A 74 -1.43 22.06 6.90
N GLY A 75 -1.99 22.13 8.10
CA GLY A 75 -1.33 22.76 9.25
C GLY A 75 0.11 22.26 9.44
N PHE A 76 0.93 23.08 10.08
CA PHE A 76 2.34 22.78 10.35
C PHE A 76 3.28 22.82 9.14
N THR A 77 2.81 23.30 7.98
CA THR A 77 3.68 23.60 6.83
C THR A 77 4.26 25.00 6.95
N MET A 78 5.58 25.11 6.91
CA MET A 78 6.28 26.40 6.90
C MET A 78 6.91 26.65 5.53
N ALA A 79 7.07 27.93 5.15
CA ALA A 79 7.64 28.31 3.85
C ALA A 79 9.10 27.80 3.67
N ASP A 80 9.82 27.60 4.77
CA ASP A 80 11.17 27.05 4.79
C ASP A 80 11.22 25.51 4.69
N MET A 81 10.07 24.82 4.66
CA MET A 81 9.96 23.39 4.35
C MET A 81 9.90 23.18 2.83
N SER A 82 10.95 23.63 2.15
CA SER A 82 11.11 23.48 0.72
C SER A 82 12.57 23.25 0.33
N VAL A 83 12.81 22.84 -0.91
CA VAL A 83 14.16 22.61 -1.43
C VAL A 83 14.39 23.51 -2.65
N PRO A 84 15.42 24.38 -2.63
CA PRO A 84 15.68 25.26 -3.76
C PRO A 84 16.14 24.46 -4.98
N ILE A 85 15.72 24.90 -6.17
CA ILE A 85 16.14 24.34 -7.45
C ILE A 85 17.10 25.34 -8.11
N PHE A 86 18.27 24.86 -8.54
CA PHE A 86 19.28 25.71 -9.19
C PHE A 86 18.70 26.40 -10.44
N PRO A 87 18.88 27.73 -10.61
CA PRO A 87 19.94 28.58 -10.03
C PRO A 87 19.66 29.20 -8.66
N THR A 88 18.49 28.97 -8.06
CA THR A 88 18.13 29.54 -6.76
C THR A 88 19.03 28.97 -5.65
N THR A 89 19.79 29.80 -4.95
CA THR A 89 20.68 29.37 -3.84
C THR A 89 20.29 29.93 -2.49
N ALA A 90 19.41 30.94 -2.46
CA ALA A 90 18.90 31.51 -1.22
C ALA A 90 17.80 30.60 -0.66
N HIS A 91 17.99 30.10 0.56
CA HIS A 91 16.97 29.34 1.29
C HIS A 91 17.10 29.65 2.78
N PRO A 92 15.99 29.82 3.54
CA PRO A 92 16.04 30.20 4.96
C PRO A 92 16.88 29.24 5.82
N LEU A 93 16.88 27.96 5.48
CA LEU A 93 17.66 26.92 6.18
C LEU A 93 19.05 26.67 5.57
N SER A 94 19.51 27.55 4.67
CA SER A 94 20.79 27.40 3.97
C SER A 94 20.94 26.04 3.26
N ARG A 95 19.84 25.48 2.75
CA ARG A 95 19.84 24.23 2.00
C ARG A 95 20.58 24.40 0.67
N ARG A 96 21.34 23.38 0.29
CA ARG A 96 21.94 23.35 -1.05
C ARG A 96 20.83 23.12 -2.08
N SER A 97 20.91 23.81 -3.19
CA SER A 97 20.02 23.59 -4.33
C SER A 97 20.27 22.27 -5.03
N VAL A 98 19.19 21.62 -5.43
CA VAL A 98 19.24 20.49 -6.37
C VAL A 98 19.44 21.03 -7.79
N LYS A 99 20.25 20.34 -8.59
CA LYS A 99 20.70 20.81 -9.91
C LYS A 99 20.16 19.91 -11.01
N PRO A 100 19.14 20.36 -11.77
CA PRO A 100 18.82 19.69 -13.02
C PRO A 100 19.99 19.83 -14.01
N GLY A 101 20.11 18.88 -14.94
CA GLY A 101 21.15 18.89 -15.98
C GLY A 101 21.14 20.19 -16.78
N THR A 102 19.95 20.70 -17.11
CA THR A 102 19.73 22.07 -17.59
C THR A 102 18.93 22.85 -16.56
N PRO A 103 19.34 24.07 -16.18
CA PRO A 103 18.54 24.92 -15.30
C PRO A 103 17.12 25.11 -15.83
N LEU A 104 16.14 25.14 -14.93
CA LEU A 104 14.76 25.39 -15.32
C LEU A 104 14.63 26.75 -16.03
N PRO A 105 13.67 26.92 -16.96
CA PRO A 105 13.47 28.19 -17.67
C PRO A 105 13.13 29.37 -16.76
N TRP A 106 12.72 29.10 -15.52
CA TRP A 106 12.26 30.09 -14.56
C TRP A 106 13.22 30.22 -13.38
N PRO A 107 13.49 31.45 -12.92
CA PRO A 107 14.24 31.66 -11.69
C PRO A 107 13.35 31.37 -10.47
N ASP A 108 13.99 31.27 -9.31
CA ASP A 108 13.33 31.24 -8.00
C ASP A 108 12.41 30.03 -7.81
N CYS A 109 12.79 28.86 -8.32
CA CYS A 109 11.99 27.64 -8.21
C CYS A 109 12.34 26.81 -6.96
N PHE A 110 11.34 26.18 -6.34
CA PHE A 110 11.48 25.33 -5.17
C PHE A 110 10.61 24.07 -5.29
N HIS A 111 11.00 23.00 -4.61
CA HIS A 111 10.15 21.86 -4.30
C HIS A 111 9.55 22.02 -2.90
N PRO A 112 8.24 22.31 -2.74
CA PRO A 112 7.60 22.27 -1.44
C PRO A 112 7.57 20.82 -0.93
N SER A 113 7.97 20.57 0.32
CA SER A 113 8.11 19.20 0.85
C SER A 113 6.80 18.43 0.95
N LEU A 114 5.67 19.13 0.94
CA LEU A 114 4.32 18.56 0.92
C LEU A 114 3.60 18.73 -0.42
N GLY A 115 4.26 19.35 -1.41
CA GLY A 115 3.73 19.49 -2.76
C GLY A 115 3.86 18.17 -3.53
N THR A 116 3.39 17.06 -2.98
CA THR A 116 3.50 15.75 -3.62
C THR A 116 2.14 15.30 -4.15
N ALA A 117 2.17 14.56 -5.27
CA ALA A 117 0.98 14.01 -5.88
C ALA A 117 1.25 12.60 -6.41
N ARG A 118 0.24 11.73 -6.33
CA ARG A 118 0.22 10.43 -6.99
C ARG A 118 -0.82 10.46 -8.09
N CYS A 119 -0.41 10.17 -9.32
CA CYS A 119 -1.27 10.31 -10.50
C CYS A 119 -1.10 9.12 -11.45
N ARG A 120 -2.12 8.91 -12.28
CA ARG A 120 -2.05 8.06 -13.46
C ARG A 120 -1.60 8.89 -14.66
N VAL A 121 -0.64 8.36 -15.40
CA VAL A 121 -0.23 8.91 -16.70
C VAL A 121 -0.41 7.85 -17.76
N LYS A 122 -0.76 8.29 -18.97
CA LYS A 122 -0.99 7.38 -20.09
C LYS A 122 0.31 6.67 -20.42
N ASN A 123 0.24 5.34 -20.46
CA ASN A 123 1.36 4.51 -20.88
C ASN A 123 1.42 4.49 -22.40
N ASP A 124 2.34 5.26 -22.96
CA ASP A 124 2.68 5.23 -24.38
C ASP A 124 4.00 4.52 -24.65
N PHE A 125 4.49 3.73 -23.68
CA PHE A 125 5.72 2.98 -23.82
C PHE A 125 5.59 1.89 -24.89
N THR A 126 6.50 1.95 -25.86
CA THR A 126 6.67 0.89 -26.85
C THR A 126 7.99 0.18 -26.58
N ILE A 127 7.96 -1.13 -26.37
CA ILE A 127 9.18 -1.91 -26.11
C ILE A 127 10.17 -1.71 -27.26
N GLY A 128 11.39 -1.30 -26.91
CA GLY A 128 12.51 -1.18 -27.84
C GLY A 128 12.75 0.22 -28.36
N ASP A 129 11.81 1.15 -28.15
CA ASP A 129 12.07 2.56 -28.42
C ASP A 129 12.97 3.13 -27.31
N PRO A 130 14.01 3.91 -27.68
CA PRO A 130 14.81 4.59 -26.69
C PRO A 130 13.93 5.60 -25.95
N TRP A 131 14.06 5.64 -24.64
CA TRP A 131 13.43 6.68 -23.84
C TRP A 131 14.02 8.04 -24.26
N PRO A 132 13.20 9.07 -24.55
CA PRO A 132 13.70 10.36 -25.02
C PRO A 132 14.62 11.03 -24.00
N ASP A 133 15.76 11.55 -24.43
CA ASP A 133 16.62 12.33 -23.52
C ASP A 133 15.87 13.58 -23.02
N SER A 134 15.83 13.79 -21.71
CA SER A 134 15.21 14.98 -21.12
C SER A 134 16.26 16.01 -20.70
N PRO A 135 16.20 17.25 -21.22
CA PRO A 135 17.16 18.29 -20.85
C PRO A 135 17.01 18.74 -19.39
N TYR A 136 15.80 18.64 -18.83
CA TYR A 136 15.47 19.08 -17.47
C TYR A 136 15.33 17.88 -16.54
N GLN A 137 16.44 17.20 -16.25
CA GLN A 137 16.44 16.02 -15.38
C GLN A 137 17.37 16.22 -14.17
N LEU A 138 16.89 15.87 -12.96
CA LEU A 138 17.74 15.74 -11.78
C LEU A 138 18.65 14.51 -11.90
N ASP A 139 19.94 14.69 -11.60
CA ASP A 139 20.83 13.56 -11.46
C ASP A 139 20.48 12.70 -10.22
N SER A 140 20.97 11.47 -10.19
CA SER A 140 20.66 10.53 -9.10
C SER A 140 21.14 11.00 -7.73
N HIS A 141 22.20 11.81 -7.65
CA HIS A 141 22.71 12.34 -6.40
C HIS A 141 21.77 13.41 -5.84
N ASP A 142 21.36 14.37 -6.67
CA ASP A 142 20.44 15.43 -6.28
C ASP A 142 19.02 14.90 -6.02
N GLN A 143 18.60 13.80 -6.64
CA GLN A 143 17.38 13.07 -6.24
C GLN A 143 17.48 12.53 -4.80
N ILE A 144 18.60 11.91 -4.42
CA ILE A 144 18.81 11.41 -3.04
C ILE A 144 18.83 12.58 -2.05
N VAL A 145 19.44 13.71 -2.42
CA VAL A 145 19.47 14.93 -1.60
C VAL A 145 18.05 15.48 -1.41
N LEU A 146 17.24 15.50 -2.47
CA LEU A 146 15.85 15.95 -2.42
C LEU A 146 15.04 15.11 -1.41
N GLU A 147 15.10 13.79 -1.51
CA GLU A 147 14.42 12.88 -0.59
C GLU A 147 14.89 13.04 0.86
N LYS A 148 16.19 13.23 1.07
CA LYS A 148 16.75 13.48 2.40
C LYS A 148 16.13 14.74 3.03
N TYR A 149 16.04 15.83 2.28
CA TYR A 149 15.43 17.06 2.79
C TYR A 149 13.93 16.91 3.06
N PHE A 150 13.20 16.15 2.26
CA PHE A 150 11.80 15.86 2.54
C PHE A 150 11.60 15.04 3.81
N ARG A 151 12.49 14.08 4.08
CA ARG A 151 12.49 13.33 5.34
C ARG A 151 12.72 14.25 6.54
N GLU A 152 13.75 15.10 6.47
CA GLU A 152 14.03 16.11 7.51
C GLU A 152 12.83 17.04 7.74
N ASP A 153 12.13 17.47 6.69
CA ASP A 153 10.94 18.30 6.83
C ASP A 153 9.73 17.56 7.41
N SER A 154 9.58 16.27 7.12
CA SER A 154 8.55 15.44 7.74
C SER A 154 8.78 15.34 9.25
N GLU A 155 10.00 15.03 9.66
CA GLU A 155 10.38 14.96 11.08
C GLU A 155 10.15 16.32 11.79
N ARG A 156 10.54 17.43 11.15
CA ARG A 156 10.28 18.77 11.70
C ARG A 156 8.80 19.04 11.87
N ARG A 157 7.97 18.67 10.88
CA ARG A 157 6.52 18.84 10.90
C ARG A 157 5.88 18.06 12.04
N GLU A 158 6.31 16.82 12.25
CA GLU A 158 5.83 16.00 13.37
C GLU A 158 6.14 16.63 14.72
N VAL A 159 7.35 17.18 14.89
CA VAL A 159 7.72 17.92 16.10
C VAL A 159 6.81 19.14 16.30
N TYR A 160 6.50 19.91 15.25
CA TYR A 160 5.56 21.03 15.36
C TYR A 160 4.13 20.58 15.68
N ALA A 161 3.66 19.50 15.07
CA ALA A 161 2.34 18.94 15.32
C ALA A 161 2.20 18.47 16.78
N GLN A 162 3.24 17.81 17.31
CA GLN A 162 3.29 17.40 18.72
C GLN A 162 3.33 18.60 19.67
N ALA A 163 4.10 19.64 19.33
CA ALA A 163 4.27 20.82 20.17
C ALA A 163 2.99 21.66 20.32
N GLN A 164 2.13 21.72 19.31
CA GLN A 164 0.85 22.46 19.41
C GLN A 164 -0.26 21.68 20.14
N GLY A 165 -0.06 20.38 20.38
CA GLY A 165 -1.00 19.51 21.08
C GLY A 165 -2.37 19.35 20.38
N PRO A 166 -3.27 18.51 20.93
CA PRO A 166 -4.60 18.27 20.36
C PRO A 166 -5.58 19.47 20.48
N ALA A 167 -5.13 20.63 20.99
CA ALA A 167 -6.00 21.79 21.25
C ALA A 167 -6.19 22.70 20.02
N GLY A 168 -5.48 22.47 18.92
CA GLY A 168 -5.54 23.28 17.70
C GLY A 168 -6.60 22.86 16.68
N ALA A 169 -7.78 22.40 17.09
CA ALA A 169 -8.90 22.29 16.15
C ALA A 169 -9.21 23.69 15.58
N PRO A 170 -9.45 23.83 14.26
CA PRO A 170 -9.75 25.13 13.68
C PRO A 170 -10.96 25.73 14.40
N LEU A 171 -10.73 26.86 15.07
CA LEU A 171 -11.75 27.66 15.73
C LEU A 171 -12.87 27.92 14.71
N LYS A 172 -14.01 27.25 14.89
CA LYS A 172 -15.27 27.70 14.27
C LYS A 172 -15.48 29.13 14.74
N GLU A 173 -15.31 30.08 13.82
CA GLU A 173 -15.66 31.48 14.04
C GLU A 173 -17.07 31.55 14.63
N SER A 174 -17.13 31.90 15.91
CA SER A 174 -18.37 32.26 16.60
C SER A 174 -18.30 33.76 16.85
N PRO A 175 -19.40 34.50 16.63
CA PRO A 175 -19.34 35.94 16.50
C PRO A 175 -19.04 36.62 17.84
N SER A 176 -18.14 37.58 17.74
CA SER A 176 -17.74 38.62 18.70
C SER A 176 -18.67 38.85 19.89
N ARG A 177 -18.08 38.84 21.08
CA ARG A 177 -18.52 39.69 22.19
C ARG A 177 -17.33 40.48 22.73
N THR A 178 -17.50 41.79 22.71
CA THR A 178 -16.66 42.80 23.34
C THR A 178 -16.71 42.70 24.86
N ASP A 179 -15.73 43.35 25.49
CA ASP A 179 -15.61 43.85 26.88
C ASP A 179 -14.38 43.22 27.55
N ASP A 180 -13.20 43.84 27.59
CA ASP A 180 -12.71 45.06 28.29
C ASP A 180 -11.99 44.74 29.63
N ALA A 181 -10.84 45.41 29.79
CA ALA A 181 -10.03 45.73 30.97
C ALA A 181 -9.11 44.71 31.72
N GLY A 182 -7.83 45.14 31.86
CA GLY A 182 -6.93 44.92 33.03
C GLY A 182 -5.72 44.02 32.76
N VAL A 183 -4.54 44.54 32.35
CA VAL A 183 -3.42 45.07 33.17
C VAL A 183 -2.98 44.13 34.32
N ASP A 184 -1.81 43.49 34.20
CA ASP A 184 -0.63 43.84 35.02
C ASP A 184 0.66 43.08 34.62
N VAL A 185 1.77 43.71 35.01
CA VAL A 185 3.19 43.49 34.70
C VAL A 185 3.86 42.54 35.71
N ASP A 186 4.76 41.64 35.27
CA ASP A 186 6.01 41.25 35.99
C ASP A 186 6.83 40.27 35.12
N GLU A 187 8.03 40.62 34.64
CA GLU A 187 9.35 40.62 35.30
C GLU A 187 10.08 39.26 35.27
N GLN A 188 11.08 39.21 34.38
CA GLN A 188 12.36 38.49 34.39
C GLN A 188 12.49 37.13 35.10
N ARG A 189 12.91 36.11 34.34
CA ARG A 189 13.96 35.18 34.79
C ARG A 189 14.64 34.41 33.65
N GLU A 190 15.90 34.76 33.37
CA GLU A 190 16.89 33.86 32.78
C GLU A 190 17.27 32.75 33.79
N PRO A 191 17.83 31.61 33.31
CA PRO A 191 19.21 31.34 33.72
C PRO A 191 20.12 30.72 32.65
N SER A 192 21.26 31.39 32.45
CA SER A 192 22.64 30.91 32.44
C SER A 192 22.96 29.40 32.26
N ILE A 193 23.52 29.09 31.08
CA ILE A 193 24.86 28.54 30.79
C ILE A 193 25.48 27.55 31.80
N ALA A 194 25.71 26.32 31.32
CA ALA A 194 26.66 25.34 31.84
C ALA A 194 28.05 25.50 31.17
N PRO A 195 29.12 25.02 31.81
CA PRO A 195 30.22 24.43 31.05
C PRO A 195 30.70 23.10 31.66
N SER A 196 30.85 22.07 30.83
CA SER A 196 31.65 20.90 31.14
C SER A 196 32.53 20.55 29.95
N THR A 197 33.80 20.40 30.26
CA THR A 197 35.02 20.34 29.45
C THR A 197 35.34 18.94 28.90
N GLN A 198 35.98 18.93 27.72
CA GLN A 198 37.14 18.12 27.29
C GLN A 198 37.06 16.59 27.35
N ASP A 199 37.12 15.92 26.19
CA ASP A 199 38.33 15.47 25.46
C ASP A 199 39.13 14.39 26.19
N ALA A 200 39.22 13.19 25.57
CA ALA A 200 40.49 12.46 25.41
C ALA A 200 40.31 11.18 24.57
N GLU A 201 40.99 11.17 23.42
CA GLU A 201 41.88 10.12 22.88
C GLU A 201 41.43 8.64 22.87
N SER A 202 41.27 7.99 21.73
CA SER A 202 42.22 7.59 20.67
C SER A 202 42.98 6.26 20.92
N ARG A 203 42.89 5.41 19.89
CA ARG A 203 43.79 4.32 19.45
C ARG A 203 43.88 3.04 20.29
N TYR A 204 43.40 1.94 19.70
CA TYR A 204 44.24 0.75 19.52
C TYR A 204 43.84 -0.05 18.27
N CYS A 205 44.83 -0.46 17.49
CA CYS A 205 44.76 -1.34 16.33
C CYS A 205 45.63 -2.57 16.62
N GLN A 206 45.24 -3.74 16.11
CA GLN A 206 46.00 -4.96 15.71
C GLN A 206 45.17 -6.20 16.12
N SER A 207 44.63 -7.01 15.20
CA SER A 207 45.22 -7.87 14.15
C SER A 207 45.56 -9.28 14.65
N GLU A 208 45.32 -10.25 13.74
CA GLU A 208 45.66 -11.69 13.73
C GLU A 208 44.58 -12.67 14.26
N LYS A 209 44.32 -13.86 13.68
CA LYS A 209 44.63 -14.57 12.41
C LYS A 209 43.88 -15.92 12.46
N ASP A 210 43.52 -16.41 11.27
CA ASP A 210 43.37 -17.82 10.82
C ASP A 210 42.38 -18.83 11.44
N ALA A 211 41.43 -19.31 10.62
CA ALA A 211 41.34 -20.72 10.18
C ALA A 211 40.23 -20.94 9.11
N PRO A 212 40.41 -21.84 8.11
CA PRO A 212 39.46 -22.04 7.01
C PRO A 212 38.51 -23.22 7.28
N ILE A 213 37.21 -23.03 7.00
CA ILE A 213 36.23 -24.13 6.95
C ILE A 213 35.68 -24.23 5.53
N SER A 214 35.94 -25.36 4.88
CA SER A 214 35.45 -25.68 3.55
C SER A 214 33.93 -25.87 3.55
N ARG A 215 33.21 -25.18 2.64
CA ARG A 215 31.80 -25.42 2.34
C ARG A 215 31.65 -26.05 0.93
N PRO A 216 30.70 -26.97 0.72
CA PRO A 216 30.47 -27.58 -0.58
C PRO A 216 29.69 -26.63 -1.50
N LYS A 217 30.09 -26.61 -2.78
CA LYS A 217 29.40 -25.89 -3.87
C LYS A 217 28.05 -26.55 -4.14
N ARG A 218 26.96 -25.77 -4.07
CA ARG A 218 25.63 -26.12 -4.60
C ARG A 218 25.15 -25.00 -5.53
N PHE A 219 24.89 -25.42 -6.77
CA PHE A 219 24.01 -24.86 -7.82
C PHE A 219 23.77 -23.35 -7.87
N SER A 220 24.57 -22.67 -8.68
CA SER A 220 24.33 -21.33 -9.24
C SER A 220 23.93 -21.48 -10.72
N SER A 221 22.64 -21.64 -11.05
CA SER A 221 22.26 -21.75 -12.47
C SER A 221 20.85 -21.25 -12.85
N LEU A 222 19.98 -20.88 -11.91
CA LEU A 222 18.64 -20.36 -12.24
C LEU A 222 18.52 -18.83 -12.15
N SER A 223 19.54 -18.14 -11.61
CA SER A 223 19.59 -16.67 -11.57
C SER A 223 19.98 -16.03 -12.91
N SER A 224 20.58 -16.78 -13.85
CA SER A 224 21.11 -16.23 -15.10
C SER A 224 20.06 -16.06 -16.21
N LEU A 225 18.98 -16.85 -16.21
CA LEU A 225 17.96 -16.81 -17.27
C LEU A 225 16.85 -15.80 -16.99
N LEU A 226 16.29 -15.79 -15.77
CA LEU A 226 15.41 -14.70 -15.31
C LEU A 226 16.18 -13.38 -15.27
N GLY A 227 17.44 -13.43 -14.85
CA GLY A 227 18.37 -12.30 -14.96
C GLY A 227 18.59 -11.83 -16.39
N GLY A 228 18.45 -12.65 -17.43
CA GLY A 228 18.69 -12.21 -18.82
C GLY A 228 17.55 -11.39 -19.43
N LEU A 229 16.30 -11.69 -19.06
CA LEU A 229 15.10 -10.99 -19.54
C LEU A 229 14.80 -9.76 -18.65
N LEU A 230 14.98 -9.90 -17.33
CA LEU A 230 15.00 -8.76 -16.41
C LEU A 230 16.20 -7.85 -16.68
N ALA A 231 17.44 -8.32 -16.89
CA ALA A 231 18.56 -7.41 -17.17
C ALA A 231 18.39 -6.64 -18.48
N LYS A 232 17.71 -7.21 -19.49
CA LYS A 232 17.36 -6.47 -20.71
C LYS A 232 16.25 -5.45 -20.49
N ALA A 233 15.25 -5.73 -19.66
CA ALA A 233 14.20 -4.76 -19.33
C ALA A 233 14.69 -3.69 -18.33
N LEU A 234 15.50 -4.09 -17.35
CA LEU A 234 16.12 -3.25 -16.32
C LEU A 234 17.29 -2.43 -16.86
N SER A 235 17.99 -2.88 -17.92
CA SER A 235 18.99 -2.04 -18.59
C SER A 235 18.38 -0.80 -19.26
N PHE A 236 17.05 -0.80 -19.47
CA PHE A 236 16.31 0.37 -19.95
C PHE A 236 15.61 1.14 -18.81
N VAL A 237 15.69 0.70 -17.55
CA VAL A 237 15.10 1.38 -16.37
C VAL A 237 16.17 1.50 -15.28
N PRO A 238 17.03 2.54 -15.29
CA PRO A 238 18.23 2.60 -14.44
C PRO A 238 17.99 2.66 -12.92
N CYS A 239 16.74 2.75 -12.45
CA CYS A 239 16.47 3.18 -11.08
C CYS A 239 15.13 2.65 -10.50
N LEU A 240 14.83 1.36 -10.68
CA LEU A 240 13.82 0.71 -9.81
C LEU A 240 14.32 0.69 -8.37
N ARG A 241 13.86 1.65 -7.57
CA ARG A 241 14.13 1.72 -6.13
C ARG A 241 12.96 1.12 -5.37
N ALA A 242 13.15 -0.08 -4.83
CA ALA A 242 12.21 -0.76 -3.95
C ALA A 242 12.48 -0.40 -2.48
N ASP A 243 12.47 0.90 -2.15
CA ASP A 243 12.46 1.37 -0.76
C ASP A 243 11.03 1.90 -0.48
N PHE A 244 10.12 1.01 -0.11
CA PHE A 244 8.80 1.42 0.38
C PHE A 244 8.96 1.97 1.79
N VAL A 245 8.84 3.30 1.94
CA VAL A 245 8.54 3.93 3.22
C VAL A 245 7.01 3.87 3.38
N ASP A 246 6.56 3.21 4.46
CA ASP A 246 5.19 3.28 4.95
C ASP A 246 4.91 4.72 5.39
N ASP A 247 4.30 5.51 4.50
CA ASP A 247 3.53 6.70 4.93
C ASP A 247 2.07 6.26 5.01
N ASP A 248 1.68 5.98 6.25
CA ASP A 248 0.37 5.51 6.71
C ASP A 248 -0.58 6.72 6.76
N ASP A 249 -1.14 7.11 5.60
CA ASP A 249 -2.29 8.03 5.53
C ASP A 249 -3.01 7.91 4.17
N ASN A 250 -3.39 6.69 3.79
CA ASN A 250 -4.61 6.45 3.00
C ASN A 250 -5.02 4.97 3.07
N ALA A 251 -5.81 4.61 4.09
CA ALA A 251 -6.40 3.29 4.17
C ALA A 251 -7.59 3.17 3.20
N SER A 252 -7.43 2.27 2.22
CA SER A 252 -8.41 1.37 1.58
C SER A 252 -8.54 1.49 0.05
N VAL A 253 -8.09 0.46 -0.67
CA VAL A 253 -8.86 -0.46 -1.53
C VAL A 253 -7.88 -1.47 -2.16
N TRP A 254 -8.15 -2.77 -1.98
CA TRP A 254 -7.39 -3.91 -2.50
C TRP A 254 -7.91 -4.36 -3.88
N SER A 255 -7.04 -4.91 -4.74
CA SER A 255 -7.38 -5.99 -5.69
C SER A 255 -6.11 -6.62 -6.30
N SER A 256 -5.97 -7.96 -6.29
CA SER A 256 -4.80 -8.69 -6.81
C SER A 256 -5.20 -9.83 -7.76
N ASP A 257 -4.78 -9.75 -9.02
CA ASP A 257 -4.91 -10.78 -10.07
C ASP A 257 -3.57 -11.53 -10.32
N PRO A 258 -3.56 -12.84 -10.65
CA PRO A 258 -2.39 -13.73 -10.51
C PRO A 258 -1.29 -13.64 -11.57
N ILE A 259 -1.41 -12.80 -12.61
CA ILE A 259 -0.26 -12.53 -13.49
C ILE A 259 0.60 -11.38 -12.92
N PHE A 260 0.04 -10.62 -11.97
CA PHE A 260 0.67 -9.50 -11.26
C PHE A 260 1.16 -9.84 -9.84
N SER A 261 1.01 -11.09 -9.36
CA SER A 261 1.32 -11.46 -7.98
C SER A 261 2.81 -11.58 -7.64
N LEU A 262 3.69 -11.25 -8.58
CA LEU A 262 5.02 -10.75 -8.26
C LEU A 262 4.91 -9.22 -8.34
N ASN A 263 4.87 -8.52 -7.20
CA ASN A 263 4.98 -7.05 -7.10
C ASN A 263 6.29 -6.48 -7.68
N ILE A 264 6.97 -7.22 -8.58
CA ILE A 264 8.07 -6.78 -9.41
C ILE A 264 7.63 -5.65 -10.36
N PHE A 265 6.34 -5.62 -10.75
CA PHE A 265 5.81 -4.62 -11.68
C PHE A 265 4.90 -3.55 -11.04
N GLY A 266 4.77 -3.55 -9.70
CA GLY A 266 3.89 -2.63 -8.97
C GLY A 266 2.40 -2.94 -9.11
N ASN A 267 1.58 -2.37 -8.22
CA ASN A 267 0.13 -2.50 -8.28
C ASN A 267 -0.43 -1.67 -9.44
N SER A 268 -1.45 -2.16 -10.13
CA SER A 268 -2.23 -1.33 -11.05
C SER A 268 -2.82 -0.16 -10.25
N PRO A 269 -2.73 1.08 -10.76
CA PRO A 269 -3.32 2.22 -10.07
C PRO A 269 -4.84 2.04 -9.94
N PRO A 270 -5.44 2.44 -8.81
CA PRO A 270 -6.90 2.47 -8.67
C PRO A 270 -7.56 3.23 -9.82
N ASP A 271 -8.74 2.77 -10.22
CA ASP A 271 -9.48 3.34 -11.35
C ASP A 271 -9.97 4.78 -11.13
N THR A 272 -9.90 5.28 -9.90
CA THR A 272 -10.27 6.66 -9.51
C THR A 272 -9.06 7.52 -9.13
N MET A 273 -7.83 6.98 -9.25
CA MET A 273 -6.62 7.78 -9.08
C MET A 273 -6.58 8.92 -10.12
N PRO A 274 -6.19 10.16 -9.74
CA PRO A 274 -6.18 11.30 -10.65
C PRO A 274 -5.37 11.02 -11.92
N VAL A 275 -5.98 11.21 -13.09
CA VAL A 275 -5.33 11.13 -14.39
C VAL A 275 -4.77 12.50 -14.73
N VAL A 276 -3.50 12.56 -15.12
CA VAL A 276 -2.86 13.79 -15.60
C VAL A 276 -2.32 13.62 -17.00
N ASN A 277 -2.53 14.66 -17.81
CA ASN A 277 -1.87 14.82 -19.09
C ASN A 277 -0.48 15.40 -18.85
N VAL A 278 0.54 14.70 -19.35
CA VAL A 278 1.95 15.07 -19.18
C VAL A 278 2.50 15.63 -20.48
N SER A 279 3.29 16.71 -20.38
CA SER A 279 4.09 17.24 -21.48
C SER A 279 5.48 17.66 -20.99
N ASP A 280 6.50 17.37 -21.79
CA ASP A 280 7.91 17.75 -21.64
C ASP A 280 8.19 19.21 -22.02
N ASP A 281 7.25 19.88 -22.68
CA ASP A 281 7.39 21.28 -23.08
C ASP A 281 7.19 22.22 -21.89
N LEU A 282 8.24 22.39 -21.09
CA LEU A 282 8.27 23.38 -20.03
C LEU A 282 8.08 24.80 -20.58
N THR A 283 8.49 25.12 -21.82
CA THR A 283 8.38 26.49 -22.35
C THR A 283 6.94 26.93 -22.60
N SER A 284 6.00 25.99 -22.66
CA SER A 284 4.57 26.26 -22.79
C SER A 284 3.92 26.88 -21.54
N VAL A 285 4.57 26.79 -20.37
CA VAL A 285 4.01 27.33 -19.12
C VAL A 285 4.16 28.84 -19.09
N VAL A 286 3.02 29.53 -19.01
CA VAL A 286 2.95 30.99 -18.87
C VAL A 286 3.29 31.35 -17.42
N LEU A 287 4.20 32.32 -17.24
CA LEU A 287 4.55 32.85 -15.92
C LEU A 287 3.43 33.71 -15.31
N PRO A 288 3.26 33.71 -13.98
CA PRO A 288 4.00 32.91 -12.99
C PRO A 288 3.58 31.43 -12.98
N ILE A 289 4.46 30.54 -12.51
CA ILE A 289 4.10 29.12 -12.31
C ILE A 289 2.92 29.05 -11.33
N ASN A 290 1.90 28.24 -11.66
CA ASN A 290 0.75 28.05 -10.78
C ASN A 290 1.19 27.45 -9.42
N ASP A 291 0.59 27.95 -8.34
CA ASP A 291 0.85 27.47 -6.99
C ASP A 291 0.52 25.96 -6.87
N PRO A 292 1.47 25.12 -6.40
CA PRO A 292 1.26 23.69 -6.18
C PRO A 292 0.00 23.32 -5.41
N TRP A 293 -0.41 24.13 -4.43
CA TRP A 293 -1.63 23.84 -3.67
C TRP A 293 -2.90 23.92 -4.52
N GLY A 294 -2.88 24.71 -5.60
CA GLY A 294 -3.92 24.74 -6.63
C GLY A 294 -4.25 23.35 -7.16
N PHE A 295 -3.23 22.57 -7.50
CA PHE A 295 -3.40 21.20 -8.00
C PHE A 295 -4.03 20.29 -6.93
N ILE A 296 -3.61 20.44 -5.67
CA ILE A 296 -4.16 19.67 -4.55
C ILE A 296 -5.64 20.00 -4.33
N TYR A 297 -6.05 21.27 -4.51
CA TYR A 297 -7.46 21.66 -4.45
C TYR A 297 -8.26 21.09 -5.62
N GLU A 298 -7.70 21.04 -6.82
CA GLU A 298 -8.34 20.38 -7.98
C GLU A 298 -8.56 18.88 -7.72
N VAL A 299 -7.55 18.18 -7.17
CA VAL A 299 -7.68 16.76 -6.78
C VAL A 299 -8.74 16.57 -5.69
N LYS A 300 -8.81 17.46 -4.68
CA LYS A 300 -9.87 17.42 -3.67
C LYS A 300 -11.27 17.64 -4.25
N ALA A 301 -11.39 18.56 -5.21
CA ALA A 301 -12.65 18.79 -5.90
C ALA A 301 -13.09 17.54 -6.68
N LEU A 302 -12.15 16.82 -7.29
CA LEU A 302 -12.39 15.54 -7.95
C LEU A 302 -12.85 14.46 -6.96
N GLN A 303 -12.17 14.31 -5.82
CA GLN A 303 -12.54 13.37 -4.76
C GLN A 303 -13.96 13.63 -4.24
N LYS A 304 -14.34 14.90 -4.09
CA LYS A 304 -15.70 15.26 -3.68
C LYS A 304 -16.76 14.77 -4.66
N ILE A 305 -16.50 14.84 -5.97
CA ILE A 305 -17.43 14.33 -7.00
C ILE A 305 -17.59 12.81 -6.88
N GLU A 306 -16.49 12.08 -6.64
CA GLU A 306 -16.49 10.64 -6.41
C GLU A 306 -17.29 10.26 -5.15
N GLU A 307 -17.10 10.98 -4.04
CA GLU A 307 -17.87 10.80 -2.80
C GLU A 307 -19.37 11.01 -3.00
N GLU A 308 -19.76 12.08 -3.69
CA GLU A 308 -21.16 12.38 -4.02
C GLU A 308 -21.78 11.26 -4.88
N TYR A 309 -21.03 10.68 -5.82
CA TYR A 309 -21.47 9.49 -6.56
C TYR A 309 -21.71 8.29 -5.65
N HIS A 310 -20.76 7.97 -4.76
CA HIS A 310 -20.91 6.82 -3.86
C HIS A 310 -22.09 6.96 -2.91
N GLU A 311 -22.34 8.16 -2.38
CA GLU A 311 -23.53 8.42 -1.55
C GLU A 311 -24.84 8.29 -2.35
N ARG A 312 -24.89 8.76 -3.60
CA ARG A 312 -26.06 8.53 -4.49
C ARG A 312 -26.31 7.04 -4.74
N VAL A 313 -25.27 6.28 -5.06
CA VAL A 313 -25.37 4.83 -5.30
C VAL A 313 -25.84 4.09 -4.04
N LYS A 314 -25.26 4.41 -2.90
CA LYS A 314 -25.64 3.84 -1.59
C LYS A 314 -27.09 4.13 -1.24
N ALA A 315 -27.56 5.36 -1.43
CA ALA A 315 -28.95 5.74 -1.20
C ALA A 315 -29.92 4.95 -2.12
N LYS A 316 -29.56 4.77 -3.40
CA LYS A 316 -30.35 3.97 -4.35
C LYS A 316 -30.41 2.50 -3.92
N VAL A 317 -29.28 1.90 -3.58
CA VAL A 317 -29.22 0.50 -3.10
C VAL A 317 -30.07 0.33 -1.84
N GLN A 318 -29.98 1.25 -0.89
CA GLN A 318 -30.77 1.19 0.34
C GLN A 318 -32.28 1.30 0.07
N ALA A 319 -32.68 2.17 -0.86
CA ALA A 319 -34.07 2.27 -1.29
C ALA A 319 -34.56 0.98 -1.98
N ASP A 320 -33.71 0.33 -2.76
CA ASP A 320 -34.03 -0.92 -3.46
C ASP A 320 -34.20 -2.08 -2.47
N ILE A 321 -33.32 -2.18 -1.47
CA ILE A 321 -33.44 -3.13 -0.36
C ILE A 321 -34.75 -2.89 0.41
N GLY A 322 -35.10 -1.63 0.69
CA GLY A 322 -36.37 -1.28 1.34
C GLY A 322 -37.58 -1.74 0.52
N ARG A 323 -37.56 -1.52 -0.81
CA ARG A 323 -38.65 -1.98 -1.70
C ARG A 323 -38.73 -3.51 -1.80
N ALA A 324 -37.60 -4.21 -1.75
CA ALA A 324 -37.57 -5.67 -1.72
C ALA A 324 -38.18 -6.22 -0.43
N ARG A 325 -37.77 -5.68 0.73
CA ARG A 325 -38.34 -6.05 2.04
C ARG A 325 -39.85 -5.85 2.10
N GLN A 326 -40.35 -4.72 1.61
CA GLN A 326 -41.80 -4.47 1.57
C GLN A 326 -42.54 -5.51 0.73
N LYS A 327 -41.98 -5.92 -0.42
CA LYS A 327 -42.58 -6.96 -1.26
C LYS A 327 -42.59 -8.33 -0.58
N ASP A 328 -41.52 -8.65 0.15
CA ASP A 328 -41.44 -9.90 0.92
C ASP A 328 -42.44 -9.92 2.08
N GLU A 329 -42.59 -8.81 2.80
CA GLU A 329 -43.60 -8.64 3.85
C GLU A 329 -45.03 -8.76 3.30
N ASP A 330 -45.31 -8.11 2.16
CA ASP A 330 -46.62 -8.20 1.49
C ASP A 330 -46.92 -9.63 1.01
N LEU A 331 -45.90 -10.33 0.48
CA LEU A 331 -46.01 -11.72 0.07
C LEU A 331 -46.26 -12.62 1.27
N HIS A 332 -45.52 -12.43 2.36
CA HIS A 332 -45.66 -13.20 3.59
C HIS A 332 -47.05 -13.00 4.22
N ALA A 333 -47.55 -11.77 4.27
CA ALA A 333 -48.89 -11.45 4.74
C ALA A 333 -49.97 -12.12 3.87
N ARG A 334 -49.80 -12.10 2.55
CA ARG A 334 -50.69 -12.80 1.61
C ARG A 334 -50.68 -14.32 1.82
N LEU A 335 -49.51 -14.92 2.05
CA LEU A 335 -49.39 -16.35 2.31
C LEU A 335 -50.04 -16.75 3.63
N GLN A 336 -49.78 -15.98 4.71
CA GLN A 336 -50.43 -16.19 6.00
C GLN A 336 -51.95 -16.09 5.93
N SER A 337 -52.49 -15.14 5.15
CA SER A 337 -53.95 -14.99 4.98
C SER A 337 -54.62 -16.17 4.27
N LYS A 338 -53.86 -16.98 3.53
CA LYS A 338 -54.37 -18.12 2.74
C LYS A 338 -54.19 -19.48 3.41
N MET A 339 -53.46 -19.58 4.52
CA MET A 339 -53.25 -20.85 5.21
C MET A 339 -54.27 -21.04 6.35
N PRO A 340 -54.98 -22.18 6.42
CA PRO A 340 -55.79 -22.53 7.58
C PRO A 340 -54.86 -22.75 8.80
N ASN A 341 -55.23 -22.18 9.95
CA ASN A 341 -54.51 -22.32 11.22
C ASN A 341 -54.13 -23.78 11.51
N ARG A 342 -52.86 -24.12 11.32
CA ARG A 342 -52.27 -25.38 11.77
C ARG A 342 -51.03 -25.06 12.60
N GLY A 343 -51.03 -25.55 13.84
CA GLY A 343 -50.06 -25.22 14.87
C GLY A 343 -48.61 -25.48 14.49
N SER A 344 -47.80 -24.47 14.77
CA SER A 344 -46.39 -24.47 15.20
C SER A 344 -45.46 -25.62 14.80
N SER A 345 -44.42 -25.28 14.05
CA SER A 345 -43.02 -25.44 14.49
C SER A 345 -42.09 -24.56 13.63
N PRO A 346 -40.99 -24.01 14.17
CA PRO A 346 -40.06 -23.21 13.38
C PRO A 346 -38.81 -24.03 13.01
N ASN A 347 -38.38 -23.94 11.76
CA ASN A 347 -36.95 -23.92 11.47
C ASN A 347 -36.60 -23.36 10.09
N GLU A 348 -35.36 -22.86 10.06
CA GLU A 348 -34.49 -22.57 8.92
C GLU A 348 -34.75 -21.27 8.13
N GLY A 349 -33.89 -20.29 8.45
CA GLY A 349 -33.72 -19.04 7.75
C GLY A 349 -32.72 -19.12 6.61
N ASP A 350 -32.94 -18.23 5.66
CA ASP A 350 -32.45 -18.22 4.29
C ASP A 350 -30.94 -18.03 4.11
N THR A 351 -30.46 -18.63 3.02
CA THR A 351 -29.09 -18.59 2.51
C THR A 351 -28.98 -17.54 1.40
N VAL A 352 -27.99 -16.66 1.47
CA VAL A 352 -27.54 -15.82 0.35
C VAL A 352 -26.06 -16.12 0.02
N LEU A 353 -25.84 -16.20 -1.29
CA LEU A 353 -24.74 -16.65 -2.18
C LEU A 353 -23.25 -16.35 -1.85
N PRO A 354 -22.30 -17.04 -2.55
CA PRO A 354 -20.94 -17.29 -2.10
C PRO A 354 -19.85 -16.50 -2.84
N VAL A 355 -18.87 -15.99 -2.09
CA VAL A 355 -17.44 -15.90 -2.48
C VAL A 355 -16.63 -15.96 -1.19
N SER A 356 -15.98 -17.08 -0.83
CA SER A 356 -14.96 -17.07 0.25
C SER A 356 -14.25 -18.43 0.36
N ALA A 357 -13.24 -18.70 -0.48
CA ALA A 357 -12.27 -19.76 -0.15
C ALA A 357 -11.28 -19.31 0.95
N ALA A 358 -11.19 -18.00 1.21
CA ALA A 358 -10.64 -17.52 2.47
C ALA A 358 -11.54 -18.00 3.61
N LYS A 359 -10.94 -18.48 4.73
CA LYS A 359 -11.54 -18.96 6.00
C LYS A 359 -11.60 -20.47 6.19
N GLU A 360 -11.29 -21.30 5.20
CA GLU A 360 -11.40 -22.76 5.34
C GLU A 360 -10.15 -23.39 5.97
N TYR A 361 -10.34 -24.45 6.76
CA TYR A 361 -9.28 -25.38 7.10
C TYR A 361 -9.12 -26.44 6.02
N VAL A 362 -7.93 -26.51 5.44
CA VAL A 362 -7.59 -27.44 4.35
C VAL A 362 -6.53 -28.42 4.81
N VAL A 363 -6.62 -29.65 4.29
CA VAL A 363 -5.51 -30.60 4.33
C VAL A 363 -4.76 -30.46 3.01
N LEU A 364 -3.47 -30.14 3.09
CA LEU A 364 -2.63 -29.95 1.92
C LEU A 364 -1.46 -30.92 1.91
N LYS A 365 -1.03 -31.26 0.71
CA LYS A 365 0.18 -32.04 0.46
C LYS A 365 0.98 -31.31 -0.61
N LEU A 366 2.26 -31.06 -0.35
CA LEU A 366 3.12 -30.42 -1.33
C LEU A 366 3.28 -31.36 -2.54
N ASP A 367 3.06 -30.83 -3.74
CA ASP A 367 3.43 -31.49 -5.00
C ASP A 367 4.71 -30.85 -5.54
N PRO A 368 5.90 -31.39 -5.19
CA PRO A 368 7.16 -30.79 -5.59
C PRO A 368 7.38 -30.89 -7.11
N VAL A 369 6.81 -31.90 -7.76
CA VAL A 369 6.94 -32.09 -9.22
C VAL A 369 6.15 -31.00 -9.95
N ALA A 370 4.87 -30.83 -9.62
CA ALA A 370 4.04 -29.77 -10.21
C ALA A 370 4.58 -28.37 -9.86
N SER A 371 5.11 -28.18 -8.65
CA SER A 371 5.68 -26.89 -8.21
C SER A 371 6.86 -26.44 -9.06
N LEU A 372 7.68 -27.39 -9.55
CA LEU A 372 8.88 -27.11 -10.34
C LEU A 372 8.77 -27.48 -11.82
N GLU A 373 7.59 -27.92 -12.29
CA GLU A 373 7.36 -28.35 -13.67
C GLU A 373 7.80 -27.31 -14.70
N SER A 374 7.49 -26.03 -14.44
CA SER A 374 7.86 -24.90 -15.31
C SER A 374 9.37 -24.74 -15.56
N LEU A 375 10.23 -25.32 -14.71
CA LEU A 375 11.68 -25.28 -14.89
C LEU A 375 12.15 -26.20 -16.03
N ASN A 376 11.33 -27.18 -16.44
CA ASN A 376 11.66 -28.17 -17.47
C ASN A 376 13.01 -28.88 -17.24
N ASP A 377 13.40 -29.07 -15.97
CA ASP A 377 14.67 -29.67 -15.58
C ASP A 377 14.46 -31.15 -15.15
N PRO A 378 15.02 -32.13 -15.88
CA PRO A 378 14.85 -33.54 -15.55
C PRO A 378 15.57 -33.95 -14.25
N GLU A 379 16.66 -33.29 -13.85
CA GLU A 379 17.34 -33.55 -12.58
C GLU A 379 16.51 -33.02 -11.41
N ALA A 380 15.99 -31.80 -11.52
CA ALA A 380 15.05 -31.24 -10.53
C ALA A 380 13.79 -32.11 -10.41
N THR A 381 13.24 -32.57 -11.53
CA THR A 381 12.07 -33.48 -11.54
C THR A 381 12.38 -34.78 -10.81
N LYS A 382 13.53 -35.40 -11.07
CA LYS A 382 13.95 -36.64 -10.39
C LYS A 382 14.16 -36.41 -8.89
N ALA A 383 14.76 -35.28 -8.51
CA ALA A 383 14.93 -34.91 -7.10
C ALA A 383 13.58 -34.69 -6.40
N CYS A 384 12.62 -34.04 -7.07
CA CYS A 384 11.26 -33.84 -6.58
C CYS A 384 10.50 -35.15 -6.39
N GLN A 385 10.64 -36.08 -7.34
CA GLN A 385 10.04 -37.42 -7.23
C GLN A 385 10.59 -38.23 -6.05
N ALA A 386 11.85 -37.98 -5.65
CA ALA A 386 12.47 -38.63 -4.50
C ALA A 386 12.11 -37.96 -3.16
N LEU A 387 11.46 -36.79 -3.17
CA LEU A 387 11.12 -36.06 -1.96
C LEU A 387 9.92 -36.68 -1.25
N GLU A 388 10.11 -37.10 0.01
CA GLU A 388 9.01 -37.56 0.84
C GLU A 388 8.13 -36.36 1.27
N THR A 389 6.85 -36.39 0.91
CA THR A 389 5.90 -35.32 1.19
C THR A 389 4.90 -35.75 2.25
N LYS A 390 4.58 -34.85 3.17
CA LYS A 390 3.63 -35.08 4.28
C LYS A 390 2.34 -34.31 4.04
N ASN A 391 1.28 -34.73 4.73
CA ASN A 391 0.05 -33.97 4.82
C ASN A 391 0.18 -32.93 5.93
N TYR A 392 -0.26 -31.72 5.66
CA TYR A 392 -0.31 -30.61 6.60
C TYR A 392 -1.75 -30.11 6.70
N VAL A 393 -2.08 -29.49 7.82
CA VAL A 393 -3.36 -28.79 7.99
C VAL A 393 -3.06 -27.30 8.04
N ALA A 394 -3.85 -26.49 7.35
CA ALA A 394 -3.69 -25.04 7.33
C ALA A 394 -5.05 -24.36 7.31
N CYS A 395 -5.13 -23.12 7.79
CA CYS A 395 -6.28 -22.25 7.54
C CYS A 395 -5.92 -21.26 6.43
N VAL A 396 -6.73 -21.23 5.37
CA VAL A 396 -6.59 -20.27 4.27
C VAL A 396 -7.00 -18.89 4.78
N THR A 397 -6.05 -17.97 4.88
CA THR A 397 -6.27 -16.63 5.41
C THR A 397 -6.68 -15.64 4.34
N TYR A 398 -6.03 -15.72 3.17
CA TYR A 398 -6.30 -14.84 2.02
C TYR A 398 -6.23 -15.59 0.70
N LEU A 399 -7.05 -15.16 -0.25
CA LEU A 399 -6.80 -15.41 -1.66
C LEU A 399 -5.90 -14.29 -2.17
N LEU A 400 -4.76 -14.64 -2.74
CA LEU A 400 -3.82 -13.69 -3.33
C LEU A 400 -4.11 -13.44 -4.82
N SER A 401 -5.02 -14.24 -5.39
CA SER A 401 -5.42 -14.14 -6.79
C SER A 401 -6.87 -14.52 -6.98
N PHE A 402 -7.55 -13.88 -7.93
CA PHE A 402 -8.90 -14.25 -8.31
C PHE A 402 -8.95 -15.61 -9.03
N SER A 403 -9.99 -16.38 -8.73
CA SER A 403 -10.32 -17.61 -9.44
C SER A 403 -10.99 -17.28 -10.78
N LEU A 404 -10.20 -16.97 -11.80
CA LEU A 404 -10.72 -16.73 -13.15
C LEU A 404 -10.98 -18.04 -13.90
N PRO A 405 -11.99 -18.10 -14.79
CA PRO A 405 -12.22 -19.25 -15.65
C PRO A 405 -10.96 -19.62 -16.45
N GLY A 406 -10.57 -20.89 -16.44
CA GLY A 406 -9.39 -21.40 -17.14
C GLY A 406 -8.06 -21.25 -16.40
N VAL A 407 -8.05 -20.61 -15.22
CA VAL A 407 -6.87 -20.59 -14.35
C VAL A 407 -6.79 -21.90 -13.57
N GLU A 408 -5.77 -22.70 -13.86
CA GLU A 408 -5.58 -24.01 -13.21
C GLU A 408 -5.16 -23.89 -11.74
N TYR A 409 -4.49 -22.80 -11.36
CA TYR A 409 -3.94 -22.63 -10.01
C TYR A 409 -4.26 -21.26 -9.42
N VAL A 410 -4.73 -21.23 -8.17
CA VAL A 410 -5.02 -20.02 -7.42
C VAL A 410 -3.97 -19.87 -6.31
N SER A 411 -3.37 -18.69 -6.23
CA SER A 411 -2.44 -18.33 -5.15
C SER A 411 -3.22 -18.00 -3.88
N VAL A 412 -2.80 -18.59 -2.77
CA VAL A 412 -3.42 -18.41 -1.46
C VAL A 412 -2.36 -18.19 -0.39
N ASN A 413 -2.73 -17.42 0.63
CA ASN A 413 -1.99 -17.29 1.87
C ASN A 413 -2.67 -18.14 2.94
N MET A 414 -1.90 -18.83 3.76
CA MET A 414 -2.41 -19.70 4.80
C MET A 414 -1.49 -19.75 6.02
N THR A 415 -2.09 -20.00 7.17
CA THR A 415 -1.37 -20.24 8.43
C THR A 415 -1.44 -21.73 8.76
N LEU A 416 -0.28 -22.34 9.02
CA LEU A 416 -0.20 -23.76 9.34
C LEU A 416 -0.73 -24.05 10.75
N LEU A 417 -1.46 -25.16 10.86
CA LEU A 417 -1.99 -25.69 12.10
C LEU A 417 -1.12 -26.85 12.58
N SER A 418 -0.71 -26.82 13.84
CA SER A 418 0.00 -27.91 14.52
C SER A 418 -0.80 -28.46 15.69
N GLN A 419 -0.57 -29.73 16.01
CA GLN A 419 -0.95 -30.30 17.29
C GLN A 419 0.19 -30.07 18.29
N GLY A 420 -0.13 -29.46 19.42
CA GLY A 420 0.84 -28.93 20.38
C GLY A 420 1.46 -27.60 19.93
N LEU A 421 2.18 -26.97 20.86
CA LEU A 421 2.99 -25.78 20.58
C LEU A 421 4.12 -26.13 19.61
N SER A 422 4.41 -25.22 18.69
CA SER A 422 5.57 -25.34 17.81
C SER A 422 6.86 -25.32 18.62
N LYS A 423 7.87 -26.04 18.15
CA LYS A 423 9.21 -25.99 18.75
C LYS A 423 9.82 -24.62 18.49
N GLU A 424 10.74 -24.21 19.37
CA GLU A 424 11.55 -23.02 19.12
C GLU A 424 12.43 -23.24 17.89
N HIS A 425 12.43 -22.28 16.98
CA HIS A 425 13.27 -22.26 15.79
C HIS A 425 14.14 -21.01 15.82
N GLN A 426 15.32 -21.12 16.43
CA GLN A 426 16.25 -19.99 16.62
C GLN A 426 16.66 -19.33 15.30
N GLU A 427 16.85 -20.12 14.24
CA GLU A 427 17.21 -19.61 12.90
C GLU A 427 16.14 -18.69 12.28
N TYR A 428 14.88 -18.87 12.67
CA TYR A 428 13.75 -18.07 12.19
C TYR A 428 13.22 -17.10 13.24
N LEU A 429 13.85 -17.05 14.43
CA LEU A 429 13.38 -16.27 15.58
C LEU A 429 11.91 -16.54 15.90
N VAL A 430 11.49 -17.81 15.78
CA VAL A 430 10.12 -18.24 16.10
C VAL A 430 10.14 -18.95 17.44
N THR A 431 9.41 -18.39 18.40
CA THR A 431 9.29 -18.94 19.75
C THR A 431 7.92 -19.64 19.93
N PRO A 432 7.80 -20.64 20.82
CA PRO A 432 6.55 -21.41 20.99
C PRO A 432 5.33 -20.55 21.33
N ASP A 433 5.53 -19.41 21.99
CA ASP A 433 4.49 -18.46 22.38
C ASP A 433 3.93 -17.64 21.21
N MET A 434 4.60 -17.62 20.05
CA MET A 434 4.09 -17.12 18.75
C MET A 434 3.08 -18.10 18.13
N SER A 435 2.14 -18.54 18.93
CA SER A 435 1.07 -19.47 18.55
C SER A 435 -0.27 -18.95 19.08
N VAL A 436 -1.37 -19.34 18.43
CA VAL A 436 -2.73 -19.01 18.86
C VAL A 436 -3.48 -20.32 19.10
N PRO A 437 -4.04 -20.54 20.30
CA PRO A 437 -4.75 -21.78 20.59
C PRO A 437 -6.05 -21.85 19.78
N VAL A 438 -6.51 -23.06 19.47
CA VAL A 438 -7.80 -23.32 18.80
C VAL A 438 -8.67 -24.16 19.73
N LEU A 439 -9.93 -23.78 19.91
CA LEU A 439 -10.85 -24.49 20.80
C LEU A 439 -10.92 -25.99 20.45
N PRO A 440 -10.93 -26.88 21.48
CA PRO A 440 -11.17 -26.59 22.90
C PRO A 440 -9.93 -26.17 23.72
N ASN A 441 -8.77 -26.04 23.09
CA ASN A 441 -7.57 -25.63 23.81
C ASN A 441 -7.66 -24.14 24.19
N ILE A 442 -7.20 -23.80 25.41
CA ILE A 442 -7.24 -22.44 25.99
C ILE A 442 -5.86 -21.98 26.49
N SER A 443 -4.85 -22.85 26.45
CA SER A 443 -3.54 -22.56 27.00
C SER A 443 -2.69 -21.79 25.98
N ASN A 444 -2.15 -20.64 26.37
CA ASN A 444 -1.14 -19.93 25.60
C ASN A 444 -0.32 -19.02 26.52
N GLN A 445 1.00 -18.95 26.30
CA GLN A 445 1.91 -18.20 27.16
C GLN A 445 1.67 -16.69 27.13
N LEU A 446 1.16 -16.15 26.02
CA LEU A 446 0.78 -14.74 25.85
C LEU A 446 -0.69 -14.49 26.22
N SER A 447 -1.36 -15.46 26.84
CA SER A 447 -2.78 -15.37 27.22
C SER A 447 -3.72 -15.03 26.05
N ARG A 448 -3.36 -15.44 24.82
CA ARG A 448 -4.19 -15.19 23.64
C ARG A 448 -5.50 -15.99 23.71
N PRO A 449 -6.66 -15.36 23.50
CA PRO A 449 -7.92 -16.07 23.45
C PRO A 449 -7.92 -17.09 22.30
N PRO A 450 -8.48 -18.28 22.51
CA PRO A 450 -8.48 -19.32 21.50
C PRO A 450 -9.41 -19.00 20.36
N LEU A 451 -9.00 -19.39 19.16
CA LEU A 451 -9.82 -19.26 17.97
C LEU A 451 -10.96 -20.26 18.00
N MET A 452 -12.12 -19.84 17.49
CA MET A 452 -13.34 -20.64 17.47
C MET A 452 -13.77 -20.99 16.04
N PRO A 453 -13.35 -22.16 15.50
CA PRO A 453 -13.89 -22.69 14.25
C PRO A 453 -15.40 -22.94 14.34
N THR A 454 -16.09 -22.87 13.20
CA THR A 454 -17.54 -23.15 13.12
C THR A 454 -17.93 -24.56 13.51
N THR A 455 -17.00 -25.49 13.37
CA THR A 455 -17.13 -26.86 13.83
C THR A 455 -15.84 -27.23 14.53
N PRO A 456 -15.88 -27.79 15.75
CA PRO A 456 -14.67 -28.20 16.47
C PRO A 456 -13.78 -29.07 15.60
N LEU A 457 -12.49 -28.76 15.56
CA LEU A 457 -11.53 -29.57 14.81
C LEU A 457 -11.49 -30.99 15.41
N PRO A 458 -11.26 -32.03 14.57
CA PRO A 458 -11.25 -33.41 15.05
C PRO A 458 -10.05 -33.74 15.95
N TRP A 459 -9.04 -32.85 16.00
CA TRP A 459 -7.86 -32.99 16.83
C TRP A 459 -7.94 -32.08 18.06
N SER A 460 -7.55 -32.61 19.22
CA SER A 460 -7.35 -31.83 20.44
C SER A 460 -5.98 -31.13 20.43
N ASP A 461 -5.82 -30.10 21.26
CA ASP A 461 -4.53 -29.40 21.45
C ASP A 461 -3.99 -28.77 20.17
N CYS A 462 -4.85 -28.07 19.42
CA CYS A 462 -4.49 -27.42 18.17
C CYS A 462 -4.02 -25.97 18.37
N TYR A 463 -3.03 -25.56 17.58
CA TYR A 463 -2.50 -24.19 17.55
C TYR A 463 -2.21 -23.75 16.12
N HIS A 464 -2.45 -22.48 15.83
CA HIS A 464 -1.87 -21.82 14.65
C HIS A 464 -0.53 -21.22 15.05
N SER A 465 0.55 -21.59 14.36
CA SER A 465 1.81 -20.85 14.50
C SER A 465 1.74 -19.63 13.58
N THR A 466 1.73 -18.44 14.17
CA THR A 466 1.50 -17.16 13.48
C THR A 466 2.63 -16.79 12.54
N GLN A 467 3.81 -17.39 12.71
CA GLN A 467 4.97 -17.22 11.85
C GLN A 467 5.16 -18.38 10.87
N ALA A 468 4.41 -19.49 11.01
CA ALA A 468 4.38 -20.58 10.05
C ALA A 468 3.35 -20.29 8.94
N VAL A 469 3.58 -19.18 8.24
CA VAL A 469 2.75 -18.71 7.14
C VAL A 469 3.32 -19.22 5.83
N ALA A 470 2.45 -19.75 4.97
CA ALA A 470 2.83 -20.24 3.65
C ALA A 470 2.01 -19.53 2.57
N THR A 471 2.70 -19.12 1.50
CA THR A 471 2.08 -18.73 0.25
C THR A 471 2.23 -19.87 -0.73
N CYS A 472 1.13 -20.41 -1.25
CA CYS A 472 1.18 -21.49 -2.22
C CYS A 472 0.12 -21.36 -3.31
N ARG A 473 0.30 -22.14 -4.36
CA ARG A 473 -0.67 -22.30 -5.44
C ARG A 473 -1.46 -23.58 -5.19
N ILE A 474 -2.78 -23.45 -5.07
CA ILE A 474 -3.69 -24.59 -4.98
C ILE A 474 -4.36 -24.79 -6.32
N ARG A 475 -4.59 -26.05 -6.71
CA ARG A 475 -5.31 -26.34 -7.94
C ARG A 475 -6.76 -25.86 -7.83
N SER A 476 -7.22 -25.15 -8.84
CA SER A 476 -8.58 -24.67 -8.96
C SER A 476 -9.43 -25.74 -9.61
N ASP A 477 -10.06 -26.59 -8.79
CA ASP A 477 -11.03 -27.59 -9.28
C ASP A 477 -12.41 -26.97 -9.61
N LEU A 478 -12.46 -25.64 -9.69
CA LEU A 478 -13.69 -24.87 -9.92
C LEU A 478 -14.16 -25.07 -11.36
N THR A 479 -15.14 -25.95 -11.50
CA THR A 479 -15.98 -25.99 -12.71
C THR A 479 -16.92 -24.78 -12.69
N ILE A 480 -16.91 -24.00 -13.77
CA ILE A 480 -17.74 -22.80 -13.96
C ILE A 480 -19.19 -23.09 -13.53
N GLY A 481 -19.74 -22.24 -12.65
CA GLY A 481 -21.15 -22.29 -12.25
C GLY A 481 -21.49 -23.20 -11.07
N LYS A 482 -20.51 -23.88 -10.46
CA LYS A 482 -20.74 -24.60 -9.20
C LYS A 482 -20.38 -23.70 -8.01
N PRO A 483 -21.26 -23.55 -7.00
CA PRO A 483 -20.90 -22.86 -5.77
C PRO A 483 -19.74 -23.59 -5.10
N TRP A 484 -18.85 -22.83 -4.45
CA TRP A 484 -17.87 -23.41 -3.55
C TRP A 484 -18.60 -24.29 -2.52
N PRO A 485 -18.13 -25.52 -2.26
CA PRO A 485 -18.72 -26.34 -1.21
C PRO A 485 -18.61 -25.58 0.11
N ASN A 486 -19.68 -25.61 0.91
CA ASN A 486 -19.66 -24.99 2.22
C ASN A 486 -18.64 -25.75 3.10
N PRO A 487 -17.53 -25.13 3.51
CA PRO A 487 -16.48 -25.84 4.19
C PRO A 487 -16.97 -26.36 5.54
N LYS A 488 -16.64 -27.62 5.86
CA LYS A 488 -17.03 -28.24 7.14
C LYS A 488 -16.35 -27.53 8.32
N TYR A 489 -15.12 -27.05 8.14
CA TYR A 489 -14.32 -26.41 9.16
C TYR A 489 -13.87 -25.03 8.66
N GLN A 490 -14.32 -23.96 9.29
CA GLN A 490 -13.95 -22.60 8.89
C GLN A 490 -13.83 -21.64 10.09
N LEU A 491 -13.05 -20.57 9.93
CA LEU A 491 -13.01 -19.44 10.85
C LEU A 491 -13.98 -18.34 10.40
N LYS A 492 -14.83 -17.84 11.31
CA LYS A 492 -15.69 -16.69 10.98
C LYS A 492 -14.87 -15.39 10.96
N GLY A 493 -15.45 -14.32 10.38
CA GLY A 493 -14.77 -13.05 10.10
C GLY A 493 -13.89 -12.51 11.23
N ARG A 494 -14.39 -12.47 12.47
CA ARG A 494 -13.61 -12.01 13.64
C ARG A 494 -12.40 -12.90 13.92
N GLU A 495 -12.58 -14.21 13.94
CA GLU A 495 -11.52 -15.19 14.24
C GLU A 495 -10.43 -15.16 13.17
N LEU A 496 -10.84 -15.08 11.90
CA LEU A 496 -9.91 -14.95 10.79
C LEU A 496 -9.11 -13.65 10.87
N PHE A 497 -9.80 -12.54 11.15
CA PHE A 497 -9.17 -11.23 11.29
C PHE A 497 -8.15 -11.22 12.44
N LEU A 498 -8.52 -11.77 13.61
CA LEU A 498 -7.62 -11.91 14.75
C LEU A 498 -6.38 -12.74 14.39
N LEU A 499 -6.57 -13.89 13.74
CA LEU A 499 -5.45 -14.73 13.32
C LEU A 499 -4.52 -13.97 12.38
N SER A 500 -5.07 -13.40 11.32
CA SER A 500 -4.29 -12.99 10.16
C SER A 500 -3.81 -11.53 10.19
N GLN A 501 -4.60 -10.60 10.72
CA GLN A 501 -4.23 -9.18 10.84
C GLN A 501 -3.81 -8.81 12.26
N GLY A 502 -4.28 -9.54 13.27
CA GLY A 502 -3.87 -9.34 14.66
C GLY A 502 -2.56 -10.07 14.96
N TYR A 503 -2.65 -11.36 15.25
CA TYR A 503 -1.54 -12.12 15.82
C TYR A 503 -0.38 -12.36 14.84
N CYS A 504 -0.65 -12.62 13.55
CA CYS A 504 0.42 -12.76 12.56
C CYS A 504 1.25 -11.46 12.42
N ARG A 505 0.60 -10.30 12.48
CA ARG A 505 1.27 -8.99 12.42
C ARG A 505 2.05 -8.71 13.71
N GLU A 506 1.40 -8.83 14.86
CA GLU A 506 2.00 -8.64 16.19
C GLU A 506 3.27 -9.49 16.37
N ASP A 507 3.23 -10.77 16.02
CA ASP A 507 4.41 -11.64 16.12
C ASP A 507 5.46 -11.35 15.03
N GLY A 508 5.03 -10.83 13.88
CA GLY A 508 5.93 -10.35 12.84
C GLY A 508 6.77 -9.17 13.32
N ASP A 509 6.12 -8.20 13.97
CA ASP A 509 6.76 -7.02 14.58
C ASP A 509 7.69 -7.43 15.71
N ARG A 510 7.23 -8.32 16.60
CA ARG A 510 8.06 -8.86 17.68
C ARG A 510 9.28 -9.60 17.16
N ARG A 511 9.13 -10.38 16.08
CA ARG A 511 10.25 -11.07 15.41
C ARG A 511 11.22 -10.07 14.78
N ALA A 512 10.75 -8.96 14.23
CA ALA A 512 11.59 -7.89 13.71
C ALA A 512 12.42 -7.26 14.84
N ALA A 513 11.80 -6.95 15.99
CA ALA A 513 12.47 -6.40 17.16
C ALA A 513 13.54 -7.34 17.76
N MET A 514 13.42 -8.67 17.59
CA MET A 514 14.47 -9.61 18.03
C MET A 514 15.71 -9.62 17.12
N LYS A 515 15.65 -9.01 15.94
CA LYS A 515 16.80 -8.92 15.01
C LYS A 515 17.68 -7.69 15.26
N GLU A 516 17.11 -6.67 15.89
CA GLU A 516 17.81 -5.46 16.33
C GLU A 516 18.56 -5.75 17.63
#